data_AF-K1ZQU7-F1
#
_entry.id   AF-K1ZQU7-F1
#
_cell.length_a   1.000
_cell.length_b   1.000
_cell.length_c   1.000
_cell.angle_alpha   90.00
_cell.angle_beta   90.00
_cell.angle_gamma   90.00
#
_symmetry.space_group_name_H-M   'P 1'
#
loop_
_entity.id
_entity.type
_entity.pdbx_description
1 polymer ?
#
loop_
_entity_poly.entity_id
_entity_poly.type
_entity_poly.pdbx_seq_one_letter_code
_entity_poly.pdbx_strand_id
1 'polypeptide(L)'
;MEIKVLGPGCPNCKTLAKRTEEAVQNMGIDAQIIKVTDYPEMMKYDMLQSPGLVINEKLVMSGRVPTVAEITTLLANAELGASAELSASACGCKKGCC
;
A
#
# COMPACT_ATOMS: atom_id res chain seq x y z
N MET A 1 3.72 -12.13 -2.74
CA MET A 1 3.06 -10.93 -2.18
C MET A 1 1.75 -10.72 -2.91
N GLU A 2 0.66 -10.31 -2.26
CA GLU A 2 -0.62 -10.04 -2.95
C GLU A 2 -0.91 -8.54 -2.97
N ILE A 3 -1.21 -7.97 -4.13
CA ILE A 3 -1.50 -6.55 -4.31
C ILE A 3 -2.89 -6.41 -4.88
N LYS A 4 -3.85 -5.98 -4.06
CA LYS A 4 -5.22 -5.72 -4.50
C LYS A 4 -5.39 -4.24 -4.82
N VAL A 5 -5.83 -3.94 -6.04
CA VAL A 5 -6.19 -2.59 -6.48
C VAL A 5 -7.71 -2.49 -6.45
N LEU A 6 -8.21 -1.69 -5.50
CA LEU A 6 -9.62 -1.39 -5.33
C LEU A 6 -9.94 -0.10 -6.09
N GLY A 7 -10.71 -0.20 -7.18
CA GLY A 7 -11.15 0.99 -7.89
C GLY A 7 -11.98 0.75 -9.14
N PRO A 8 -12.89 1.67 -9.49
CA PRO A 8 -13.80 1.56 -10.64
C PRO A 8 -13.14 1.80 -12.01
N GLY A 9 -11.80 1.71 -12.11
CA GLY A 9 -11.10 1.79 -13.40
C GLY A 9 -10.66 3.18 -13.88
N CYS A 10 -10.47 4.15 -12.99
CA CYS A 10 -9.95 5.49 -13.36
C CYS A 10 -8.55 5.43 -14.01
N PRO A 11 -8.17 6.41 -14.87
CA PRO A 11 -6.87 6.45 -15.55
C PRO A 11 -5.68 6.39 -14.57
N ASN A 12 -5.87 7.01 -13.40
CA ASN A 12 -4.96 6.99 -12.27
C ASN A 12 -4.65 5.57 -11.74
N CYS A 13 -5.65 4.68 -11.71
CA CYS A 13 -5.47 3.29 -11.27
C CYS A 13 -4.61 2.50 -12.25
N LYS A 14 -4.75 2.77 -13.56
CA LYS A 14 -3.93 2.12 -14.61
C LYS A 14 -2.46 2.51 -14.49
N THR A 15 -2.19 3.81 -14.25
CA THR A 15 -0.83 4.29 -14.00
C THR A 15 -0.24 3.68 -12.74
N LEU A 16 -1.03 3.57 -11.67
CA LEU A 16 -0.59 2.95 -10.42
C LEU A 16 -0.21 1.47 -10.61
N ALA A 17 -1.04 0.70 -11.32
CA ALA A 17 -0.76 -0.70 -11.63
C ALA A 17 0.57 -0.86 -12.38
N LYS A 18 0.78 -0.08 -13.46
CA LYS A 18 2.04 -0.08 -14.21
C LYS A 18 3.25 0.21 -13.33
N ARG A 19 3.19 1.29 -12.52
CA ARG A 19 4.28 1.67 -11.62
C ARG A 19 4.56 0.61 -10.56
N THR A 20 3.52 -0.08 -10.11
CA THR A 20 3.64 -1.17 -9.14
C THR A 20 4.30 -2.38 -9.78
N GLU A 21 3.89 -2.76 -11.00
CA GLU A 21 4.56 -3.81 -11.78
C GLU A 21 6.04 -3.50 -12.03
N GLU A 22 6.38 -2.24 -12.35
CA GLU A 22 7.77 -1.80 -12.51
C GLU A 22 8.56 -1.89 -11.19
N ALA A 23 7.99 -1.41 -10.07
CA ALA A 23 8.64 -1.46 -8.76
C ALA A 23 8.89 -2.91 -8.30
N VAL A 24 7.91 -3.78 -8.49
CA VAL A 24 7.95 -5.22 -8.14
C VAL A 24 9.03 -5.93 -8.96
N GLN A 25 9.07 -5.69 -10.29
CA GLN A 25 10.11 -6.23 -11.15
C GLN A 25 11.51 -5.73 -10.79
N ASN A 26 11.64 -4.44 -10.48
CA ASN A 26 12.93 -3.84 -10.11
C ASN A 26 13.46 -4.38 -8.78
N MET A 27 12.58 -4.73 -7.85
CA MET A 27 12.95 -5.40 -6.60
C MET A 27 13.11 -6.92 -6.74
N GLY A 28 12.68 -7.51 -7.87
CA GLY A 28 12.71 -8.96 -8.08
C GLY A 28 11.76 -9.73 -7.16
N ILE A 29 10.67 -9.11 -6.74
CA ILE A 29 9.68 -9.71 -5.84
C ILE A 29 8.54 -10.29 -6.69
N ASP A 30 8.02 -11.46 -6.34
CA ASP A 30 6.80 -11.99 -6.96
C ASP A 30 5.55 -11.41 -6.27
N ALA A 31 4.86 -10.50 -6.97
CA ALA A 31 3.61 -9.91 -6.49
C ALA A 31 2.43 -10.18 -7.44
N GLN A 32 1.31 -10.63 -6.89
CA GLN A 32 0.08 -10.89 -7.64
C GLN A 32 -0.81 -9.65 -7.63
N ILE A 33 -1.08 -9.06 -8.81
CA ILE A 33 -1.96 -7.90 -8.93
C ILE A 33 -3.41 -8.35 -9.17
N ILE A 34 -4.26 -8.14 -8.17
CA ILE A 34 -5.68 -8.49 -8.21
C ILE A 34 -6.50 -7.21 -8.29
N LYS A 35 -7.39 -7.09 -9.27
CA LYS A 35 -8.31 -5.97 -9.37
C LYS A 35 -9.60 -6.36 -8.68
N VAL A 36 -9.92 -5.68 -7.59
CA VAL A 36 -11.12 -5.96 -6.81
C VAL A 36 -12.16 -4.90 -7.13
N THR A 37 -13.24 -5.34 -7.76
CA THR A 37 -14.44 -4.53 -8.05
C THR A 37 -15.66 -5.02 -7.27
N ASP A 38 -15.48 -6.05 -6.43
CA ASP A 38 -16.55 -6.68 -5.70
C ASP A 38 -16.90 -5.86 -4.45
N TYR A 39 -18.16 -5.41 -4.37
CA TYR A 39 -18.72 -4.70 -3.21
C TYR A 39 -18.44 -5.36 -1.85
N PRO A 40 -18.57 -6.69 -1.65
CA PRO A 40 -18.30 -7.32 -0.36
C PRO A 40 -16.83 -7.28 0.05
N GLU A 41 -15.88 -7.30 -0.91
CA GLU A 41 -14.48 -7.09 -0.59
C GLU A 41 -14.23 -5.62 -0.25
N MET A 42 -14.85 -4.67 -0.95
CA MET A 42 -14.73 -3.23 -0.63
C MET A 42 -15.20 -2.89 0.80
N MET A 43 -16.28 -3.53 1.27
CA MET A 43 -16.79 -3.33 2.63
C MET A 43 -15.82 -3.83 3.72
N LYS A 44 -14.93 -4.79 3.43
CA LYS A 44 -13.96 -5.30 4.41
C LYS A 44 -12.81 -4.33 4.68
N TYR A 45 -12.48 -3.46 3.72
CA TYR A 45 -11.28 -2.61 3.79
C TYR A 45 -11.57 -1.16 4.25
N ASP A 46 -12.77 -0.87 4.77
CA ASP A 46 -13.22 0.47 5.25
C ASP A 46 -12.67 1.63 4.39
N MET A 47 -12.79 1.49 3.08
CA MET A 47 -12.14 2.40 2.16
C MET A 47 -13.00 3.65 1.98
N LEU A 48 -12.63 4.76 2.64
CA LEU A 48 -13.33 6.05 2.56
C LEU A 48 -13.30 6.67 1.16
N GLN A 49 -12.22 6.44 0.39
CA GLN A 49 -12.02 7.03 -0.94
C GLN A 49 -11.29 6.08 -1.89
N SER A 50 -11.93 5.78 -3.02
CA SER A 50 -11.31 5.10 -4.15
C SER A 50 -10.52 6.09 -5.02
N PRO A 51 -9.35 5.73 -5.59
CA PRO A 51 -8.75 4.41 -5.63
C PRO A 51 -7.99 4.07 -4.35
N GLY A 52 -7.87 2.79 -4.05
CA GLY A 52 -6.96 2.36 -3.01
C GLY A 52 -6.18 1.09 -3.34
N LEU A 53 -5.05 1.00 -2.67
CA LEU A 53 -4.04 -0.02 -2.84
C LEU A 53 -3.95 -0.81 -1.53
N VAL A 54 -4.14 -2.11 -1.65
CA VAL A 54 -4.05 -3.06 -0.55
C VAL A 54 -2.91 -4.02 -0.87
N ILE A 55 -2.06 -4.28 0.11
CA ILE A 55 -0.92 -5.21 0.00
C ILE A 55 -1.05 -6.24 1.12
N ASN A 56 -1.09 -7.52 0.78
CA ASN A 56 -1.34 -8.65 1.70
C ASN A 56 -2.54 -8.40 2.63
N GLU A 57 -3.70 -8.06 2.06
CA GLU A 57 -4.93 -7.71 2.80
C GLU A 57 -4.82 -6.50 3.76
N LYS A 58 -3.72 -5.73 3.72
CA LYS A 58 -3.57 -4.47 4.45
C LYS A 58 -3.75 -3.27 3.54
N LEU A 59 -4.67 -2.37 3.90
CA LEU A 59 -4.81 -1.09 3.22
C LEU A 59 -3.57 -0.23 3.49
N VAL A 60 -2.75 -0.01 2.46
CA VAL A 60 -1.56 0.84 2.56
C VAL A 60 -1.81 2.26 2.10
N MET A 61 -2.80 2.44 1.21
CA MET A 61 -3.08 3.74 0.61
C MET A 61 -4.50 3.85 0.08
N SER A 62 -5.12 5.02 0.26
CA SER A 62 -6.44 5.37 -0.26
C SER A 62 -6.46 6.83 -0.75
N GLY A 63 -7.13 7.09 -1.87
CA GLY A 63 -7.44 8.43 -2.36
C GLY A 63 -6.31 9.20 -3.06
N ARG A 64 -5.11 8.62 -3.26
CA ARG A 64 -3.99 9.26 -4.00
C ARG A 64 -3.22 8.28 -4.87
N VAL A 65 -2.47 8.81 -5.84
CA VAL A 65 -1.53 8.03 -6.68
C VAL A 65 -0.08 8.38 -6.30
N PRO A 66 0.67 7.45 -5.71
CA PRO A 66 2.06 7.66 -5.34
C PRO A 66 3.01 7.55 -6.57
N THR A 67 4.24 8.01 -6.41
CA THR A 67 5.32 7.82 -7.39
C THR A 67 5.93 6.42 -7.25
N VAL A 68 6.76 5.99 -8.22
CA VAL A 68 7.41 4.66 -8.18
C VAL A 68 8.23 4.49 -6.89
N ALA A 69 9.00 5.50 -6.49
CA ALA A 69 9.80 5.47 -5.26
C ALA A 69 8.96 5.29 -3.99
N GLU A 70 7.80 5.93 -3.93
CA GLU A 70 6.86 5.78 -2.82
C GLU A 70 6.25 4.36 -2.83
N ILE A 71 5.91 3.80 -4.00
CA ILE A 71 5.39 2.42 -4.10
C ILE A 71 6.43 1.40 -3.61
N THR A 72 7.68 1.53 -4.04
CA THR A 72 8.81 0.73 -3.55
C THR A 72 8.94 0.84 -2.03
N THR A 73 8.78 2.04 -1.48
CA THR A 73 8.82 2.29 -0.04
C THR A 73 7.61 1.68 0.68
N LEU A 74 6.42 1.74 0.11
CA LEU A 74 5.21 1.12 0.65
C LEU A 74 5.28 -0.41 0.63
N LEU A 75 5.83 -1.00 -0.43
CA LEU A 75 6.12 -2.44 -0.53
C LEU A 75 7.11 -2.85 0.57
N ALA A 76 8.24 -2.13 0.68
CA ALA A 76 9.25 -2.33 1.72
C ALA A 76 8.70 -2.16 3.14
N ASN A 77 7.79 -1.21 3.35
CA ASN A 77 7.13 -1.04 4.65
C ASN A 77 6.05 -2.11 4.89
N ALA A 78 5.40 -2.64 3.86
CA ALA A 78 4.38 -3.67 4.00
C ALA A 78 5.00 -5.03 4.37
N GLU A 79 6.17 -5.37 3.81
CA GLU A 79 6.93 -6.57 4.21
C GLU A 79 7.50 -6.45 5.64
N LEU A 80 7.96 -5.28 6.05
CA LEU A 80 8.40 -5.02 7.44
C LEU A 80 7.22 -4.89 8.42
N GLY A 81 6.07 -4.44 7.92
CA GLY A 81 4.89 -4.06 8.68
C GLY A 81 4.04 -5.21 9.23
N ALA A 82 4.32 -6.46 8.86
CA ALA A 82 3.73 -7.64 9.50
C ALA A 82 4.25 -7.87 10.94
N SER A 83 5.26 -7.10 11.38
CA SER A 83 5.73 -7.09 12.79
C SER A 83 5.71 -5.69 13.45
N ALA A 84 5.17 -4.66 12.78
CA ALA A 84 5.27 -3.28 13.27
C ALA A 84 4.02 -2.74 13.97
N GLU A 85 3.01 -3.56 14.25
CA GLU A 85 1.95 -3.19 15.20
C GLU A 85 2.39 -3.44 16.66
N LEU A 86 3.65 -3.14 16.98
CA LEU A 86 4.12 -2.91 18.34
C LEU A 86 5.42 -2.10 18.42
N SER A 87 5.52 -0.94 17.77
CA SER A 87 6.46 0.10 18.24
C SER A 87 6.17 1.48 17.65
N ALA A 88 5.03 2.06 18.04
CA ALA A 88 4.97 3.51 18.27
C ALA A 88 4.91 3.77 19.78
N SER A 89 5.75 3.06 20.54
CA SER A 89 6.11 3.42 21.92
C SER A 89 7.62 3.50 22.01
N ALA A 90 8.20 4.45 21.28
CA ALA A 90 9.48 5.08 21.60
C ALA A 90 9.80 6.17 20.56
N CYS A 91 9.08 7.31 20.60
CA CYS A 91 9.82 8.55 20.38
C CYS A 91 10.47 8.92 21.72
N GLY A 92 11.47 8.10 22.07
CA GLY A 92 12.48 8.48 23.02
C GLY A 92 13.37 9.52 22.35
N CYS A 93 13.57 10.60 23.10
CA CYS A 93 14.66 11.57 22.94
C CYS A 93 14.54 12.55 21.76
N LYS A 94 14.31 13.82 22.11
CA LYS A 94 15.42 14.77 22.22
C LYS A 94 15.03 16.07 22.93
N LYS A 95 15.65 16.24 24.11
CA LYS A 95 16.48 17.41 24.45
C LYS A 95 15.80 18.68 25.00
N GLY A 96 15.32 18.58 26.24
CA GLY A 96 15.84 19.35 27.38
C GLY A 96 16.03 18.32 28.51
N CYS A 97 17.15 18.14 29.20
CA CYS A 97 18.03 19.16 29.75
C CYS A 97 17.21 20.34 30.28
N CYS A 98 16.28 20.03 31.18
CA CYS A 98 16.18 20.55 32.54
C CYS A 98 15.10 19.74 33.28
#